data_AF-A0A9Q0H9H0-F1
#
_entry.id   AF-A0A9Q0H9H0-F1
#
_cell.length_a   1.000
_cell.length_b   1.000
_cell.length_c   1.000
_cell.angle_alpha   90.00
_cell.angle_beta   90.00
_cell.angle_gamma   90.00
#
_symmetry.space_group_name_H-M   'P 1'
#
loop_
_entity.id
_entity.type
_entity.pdbx_description
1 polymer ?
#
loop_
_entity_poly.entity_id
_entity_poly.type
_entity_poly.pdbx_seq_one_letter_code
_entity_poly.pdbx_strand_id
1 'polypeptide(L)'
;MRYCISFPFGYLLGNPLTDQVCEINKQVPYFHGMGLISDELYESLKRNCGGNYVQIAPTNVECSRDIQSIIQEGLNIVHILEPLCFFASSKPKEIVGDRRFLGQNYNHQFLDPQPPIPAFGCRAYAYHLAQYWTNANSVRNALHIQKGSIGKWQRCHFDSPYSYEIQSSF
;
A
#
# COMPACT_ATOMS: atom_id res chain seq x y z
N MET A 1 0.99 -50.54 -2.64
CA MET A 1 0.87 -49.50 -3.70
C MET A 1 0.60 -48.17 -3.02
N ARG A 2 1.47 -47.17 -3.20
CA ARG A 2 1.22 -45.79 -2.75
C ARG A 2 0.64 -45.03 -3.94
N TYR A 3 -0.57 -44.51 -3.80
CA TYR A 3 -1.16 -43.63 -4.80
C TYR A 3 -0.52 -42.25 -4.63
N CYS A 4 0.20 -41.77 -5.64
CA CYS A 4 0.59 -40.37 -5.73
C CYS A 4 -0.65 -39.58 -6.16
N ILE A 5 -1.25 -38.84 -5.23
CA ILE A 5 -2.30 -37.88 -5.55
C ILE A 5 -1.62 -36.71 -6.26
N SER A 6 -1.86 -36.58 -7.57
CA SER A 6 -1.48 -35.39 -8.32
C SER A 6 -2.62 -34.38 -8.21
N PHE A 7 -2.31 -33.16 -7.76
CA PHE A 7 -3.21 -32.01 -7.87
C PHE A 7 -2.81 -31.22 -9.13
N PRO A 8 -3.52 -31.39 -10.26
CA PRO A 8 -3.16 -30.75 -11.53
C PRO A 8 -3.50 -29.26 -11.60
N PHE A 9 -4.06 -28.67 -10.53
CA PHE A 9 -4.48 -27.29 -10.47
C PHE A 9 -3.81 -26.55 -9.31
N GLY A 10 -3.38 -25.31 -9.58
CA GLY A 10 -2.79 -24.40 -8.61
C GLY A 10 -3.19 -22.96 -8.93
N TYR A 11 -2.71 -22.02 -8.12
CA TYR A 11 -2.97 -20.59 -8.30
C TYR A 11 -1.65 -19.81 -8.27
N LEU A 12 -1.67 -18.64 -8.92
CA LEU A 12 -0.55 -17.69 -8.95
C LEU A 12 -0.98 -16.42 -8.23
N LEU A 13 -0.14 -15.94 -7.31
CA LEU A 13 -0.31 -14.66 -6.65
C LEU A 13 0.84 -13.73 -7.06
N GLY A 14 0.50 -12.58 -7.66
CA GLY A 14 1.47 -11.55 -8.00
C GLY A 14 1.57 -10.53 -6.88
N ASN A 15 2.73 -10.47 -6.22
CA ASN A 15 3.03 -9.56 -5.11
C ASN A 15 1.89 -9.50 -4.04
N PRO A 16 1.39 -10.65 -3.55
CA PRO A 16 0.33 -10.66 -2.55
C PRO A 16 0.82 -10.12 -1.21
N LEU A 17 -0.11 -9.57 -0.43
CA LEU A 17 0.03 -9.45 1.03
C LEU A 17 -0.35 -10.80 1.64
N THR A 18 0.60 -11.49 2.24
CA THR A 18 0.44 -12.83 2.84
C THR A 18 0.60 -12.83 4.35
N ASP A 19 1.47 -11.97 4.87
CA ASP A 19 1.63 -11.71 6.30
C ASP A 19 2.08 -10.26 6.48
N GLN A 20 1.20 -9.45 7.06
CA GLN A 20 1.43 -8.00 7.16
C GLN A 20 2.64 -7.66 8.04
N VAL A 21 2.86 -8.37 9.15
CA VAL A 21 3.95 -8.04 10.07
C VAL A 21 5.28 -8.45 9.48
N CYS A 22 5.34 -9.66 8.91
CA CYS A 22 6.53 -10.20 8.25
C CYS A 22 6.93 -9.34 7.05
N GLU A 23 5.98 -8.94 6.21
CA GLU A 23 6.26 -8.16 5.00
C GLU A 23 6.71 -6.73 5.32
N ILE A 24 6.10 -6.06 6.30
CA ILE A 24 6.56 -4.73 6.72
C ILE A 24 7.97 -4.82 7.32
N ASN A 25 8.26 -5.84 8.14
CA ASN A 25 9.60 -6.03 8.69
C ASN A 25 10.67 -6.26 7.60
N LYS A 26 10.29 -6.82 6.44
CA LYS A 26 11.18 -7.01 5.30
C LYS A 26 11.43 -5.74 4.48
N GLN A 27 10.69 -4.65 4.70
CA GLN A 27 10.92 -3.39 3.99
C GLN A 27 12.27 -2.77 4.33
N VAL A 28 12.68 -2.79 5.60
CA VAL A 28 13.97 -2.20 6.03
C VAL A 28 15.18 -2.84 5.32
N PRO A 29 15.37 -4.17 5.32
CA PRO A 29 16.46 -4.78 4.54
C PRO A 29 16.30 -4.59 3.03
N TYR A 30 15.07 -4.49 2.52
CA TYR A 30 14.83 -4.17 1.11
C TYR A 30 15.30 -2.75 0.76
N PHE A 31 14.94 -1.74 1.57
CA PHE A 31 15.37 -0.36 1.36
C PHE A 31 16.89 -0.22 1.41
N HIS A 32 17.54 -0.91 2.36
CA HIS A 32 19.00 -0.96 2.41
C HIS A 32 19.61 -1.60 1.16
N GLY A 33 19.10 -2.76 0.74
CA GLY A 33 19.57 -3.44 -0.47
C GLY A 33 19.35 -2.64 -1.77
N MET A 34 18.38 -1.73 -1.78
CA MET A 34 18.11 -0.81 -2.89
C MET A 34 18.83 0.55 -2.76
N GLY A 35 19.64 0.75 -1.72
CA GLY A 35 20.39 1.99 -1.49
C GLY A 35 19.52 3.19 -1.09
N LEU A 36 18.32 2.94 -0.57
CA LEU A 36 17.36 3.96 -0.13
C LEU A 36 17.60 4.42 1.31
N ILE A 37 18.36 3.66 2.09
CA ILE A 37 18.81 4.06 3.43
C ILE A 37 20.31 3.79 3.55
N SER A 38 20.99 4.58 4.36
CA SER A 38 22.44 4.43 4.57
C SER A 38 22.78 3.22 5.44
N ASP A 39 24.03 2.77 5.35
CA ASP A 39 24.56 1.69 6.21
C ASP A 39 24.43 2.06 7.70
N GLU A 40 24.68 3.32 8.06
CA GLU A 40 24.59 3.80 9.44
C GLU A 40 23.15 3.70 9.97
N LEU A 41 22.17 4.13 9.16
CA LEU A 41 20.76 4.07 9.54
C LEU A 41 20.30 2.61 9.64
N TYR A 42 20.70 1.75 8.70
CA TYR A 42 20.35 0.33 8.72
C TYR A 42 20.91 -0.40 9.96
N GLU A 43 22.16 -0.15 10.33
CA GLU A 43 22.76 -0.74 11.52
C GLU A 43 22.23 -0.12 12.82
N SER A 44 21.78 1.14 12.80
CA SER A 44 21.03 1.75 13.91
C SER A 44 19.69 1.05 14.12
N LEU A 45 18.90 0.90 13.04
CA LEU A 45 17.61 0.22 13.04
C LEU A 45 17.72 -1.21 13.58
N LYS A 46 18.71 -1.99 13.11
CA LYS A 46 18.95 -3.34 13.61
C LYS A 46 19.21 -3.38 15.11
N ARG A 47 20.10 -2.50 15.61
CA ARG A 47 20.46 -2.45 17.03
C ARG A 47 19.29 -2.00 17.91
N ASN A 48 18.59 -0.95 17.49
CA ASN A 48 17.58 -0.30 18.32
C ASN A 48 16.21 -0.99 18.23
N CYS A 49 15.86 -1.58 17.09
CA CYS A 49 14.55 -2.21 16.87
C CYS A 49 14.57 -3.74 16.94
N GLY A 50 15.75 -4.38 16.92
CA GLY A 50 15.86 -5.85 17.04
C GLY A 50 15.15 -6.62 15.91
N GLY A 51 14.99 -6.00 14.73
CA GLY A 51 14.29 -6.59 13.59
C GLY A 51 12.75 -6.51 13.65
N ASN A 52 12.18 -5.90 14.69
CA ASN A 52 10.75 -5.62 14.76
C ASN A 52 10.47 -4.15 14.42
N TYR A 53 10.16 -3.98 13.14
CA TYR A 53 9.60 -2.81 12.47
C TYR A 53 8.35 -2.31 13.18
N VAL A 54 7.36 -3.18 13.17
CA VAL A 54 5.94 -2.82 13.33
C VAL A 54 5.55 -2.59 14.76
N GLN A 55 5.82 -3.56 15.64
CA GLN A 55 5.28 -3.55 17.00
C GLN A 55 6.34 -3.03 17.97
N ILE A 56 6.54 -1.72 17.94
CA ILE A 56 7.54 -1.04 18.76
C ILE A 56 6.96 -0.79 20.15
N ALA A 57 7.78 -0.97 21.17
CA ALA A 57 7.41 -0.59 22.53
C ALA A 57 7.39 0.95 22.68
N PRO A 58 6.37 1.55 23.33
CA PRO A 58 6.28 3.01 23.53
C PRO A 58 7.52 3.65 24.15
N THR A 59 8.27 2.88 24.92
CA THR A 59 9.48 3.30 25.61
C THR A 59 10.72 3.30 24.71
N ASN A 60 10.68 2.66 23.55
CA ASN A 60 11.80 2.57 22.63
C ASN A 60 11.83 3.79 21.68
N VAL A 61 12.26 4.91 22.26
CA VAL A 61 12.37 6.21 21.57
C VAL A 61 13.42 6.17 20.46
N GLU A 62 14.50 5.41 20.64
CA GLU A 62 15.58 5.28 19.65
C GLU A 62 15.08 4.60 18.38
N CYS A 63 14.43 3.44 18.51
CA CYS A 63 13.83 2.74 17.37
C CYS A 63 12.78 3.62 16.66
N SER A 64 11.93 4.30 17.43
CA SER A 64 10.91 5.19 16.88
C SER A 64 11.51 6.33 16.05
N ARG A 65 12.63 6.91 16.52
CA ARG A 65 13.36 7.97 15.80
C ARG A 65 14.01 7.45 14.52
N ASP A 66 14.64 6.28 14.58
CA ASP A 66 15.28 5.68 13.41
C ASP A 66 14.26 5.38 12.31
N ILE A 67 13.08 4.88 12.67
CA ILE A 67 12.01 4.60 11.72
C ILE A 67 11.44 5.89 11.12
N GLN A 68 11.29 6.94 11.92
CA GLN A 68 10.88 8.26 11.40
C GLN A 68 11.84 8.77 10.32
N SER A 69 13.13 8.43 10.42
CA SER A 69 14.13 8.83 9.44
C SER A 69 13.92 8.14 8.08
N ILE A 70 13.33 6.94 8.05
CA ILE A 70 12.94 6.25 6.80
C ILE A 70 11.76 6.96 6.12
N ILE A 71 10.77 7.41 6.91
CA ILE A 71 9.48 7.95 6.42
C ILE A 71 9.64 9.32 5.76
N GLN A 72 10.69 10.08 6.09
CA GLN A 72 10.90 11.43 5.55
C GLN A 72 11.21 11.45 4.05
N GLU A 73 11.54 10.29 3.45
CA GLU A 73 11.80 10.21 2.02
C GLU A 73 10.49 10.07 1.23
N GLY A 74 10.27 10.95 0.24
CA GLY A 74 9.11 10.96 -0.66
C GLY A 74 9.07 9.76 -1.62
N LEU A 75 9.23 8.56 -1.08
CA LEU A 75 9.37 7.31 -1.80
C LEU A 75 8.02 6.71 -2.16
N ASN A 76 7.88 6.26 -3.40
CA ASN A 76 6.76 5.44 -3.81
C ASN A 76 7.00 3.98 -3.43
N ILE A 77 6.46 3.54 -2.29
CA ILE A 77 6.65 2.17 -1.77
C ILE A 77 6.09 1.06 -2.68
N VAL A 78 5.19 1.41 -3.61
CA VAL A 78 4.63 0.46 -4.58
C VAL A 78 5.55 0.32 -5.80
N HIS A 79 6.24 1.40 -6.17
CA HIS A 79 7.18 1.46 -7.29
C HIS A 79 8.32 2.44 -6.99
N ILE A 80 9.41 1.96 -6.40
CA ILE A 80 10.50 2.82 -5.88
C ILE A 80 11.21 3.68 -6.93
N LEU A 81 11.10 3.34 -8.22
CA LEU A 81 11.66 4.10 -9.33
C LEU A 81 10.69 5.15 -9.89
N GLU A 82 9.43 5.15 -9.44
CA GLU A 82 8.42 6.12 -9.85
C GLU A 82 8.35 7.26 -8.82
N PRO A 83 8.07 8.50 -9.26
CA PRO A 83 7.81 9.58 -8.33
C PRO A 83 6.59 9.27 -7.46
N LEU A 84 6.59 9.76 -6.22
CA LEU A 84 5.41 9.72 -5.39
C LEU A 84 4.35 10.69 -5.96
N CYS A 85 3.24 10.11 -6.41
CA CYS A 85 2.15 10.82 -7.06
C CYS A 85 0.86 10.73 -6.25
N PHE A 86 0.02 11.77 -6.33
CA PHE A 86 -1.29 11.77 -5.68
C PHE A 86 -2.23 10.71 -6.25
N PHE A 87 -3.02 10.08 -5.38
CA PHE A 87 -3.99 9.06 -5.78
C PHE A 87 -5.19 9.69 -6.48
N ALA A 88 -5.63 9.08 -7.59
CA ALA A 88 -6.83 9.50 -8.34
C ALA A 88 -8.17 9.23 -7.63
N SER A 89 -8.19 9.12 -6.29
CA SER A 89 -9.41 8.89 -5.51
C SER A 89 -9.85 10.21 -4.87
N SER A 90 -11.15 10.52 -4.97
CA SER A 90 -11.77 11.78 -4.55
C SER A 90 -11.90 11.95 -3.03
N LYS A 91 -11.35 11.04 -2.22
CA LYS A 91 -11.22 11.19 -0.77
C LYS A 91 -9.85 10.70 -0.32
N PRO A 92 -9.00 11.57 0.25
CA PRO A 92 -7.91 11.13 1.09
C PRO A 92 -8.55 10.72 2.42
N LYS A 93 -8.97 9.47 2.54
CA LYS A 93 -9.04 8.83 3.84
C LYS A 93 -8.05 7.69 3.80
N GLU A 94 -7.07 7.83 4.69
CA GLU A 94 -6.13 6.82 5.16
C GLU A 94 -6.00 5.61 4.25
N ILE A 95 -4.91 5.57 3.48
CA ILE A 95 -4.44 4.30 2.96
C ILE A 95 -4.17 3.45 4.20
N VAL A 96 -5.03 2.47 4.43
CA VAL A 96 -4.95 1.51 5.54
C VAL A 96 -3.68 0.67 5.35
N GLY A 97 -2.57 1.23 5.82
CA GLY A 97 -1.46 0.54 6.43
C GLY A 97 -1.57 0.64 7.95
N ASP A 98 -2.79 0.55 8.50
CA ASP A 98 -3.00 0.74 9.92
C ASP A 98 -2.87 -0.59 10.67
N ARG A 99 -1.64 -0.87 11.15
CA ARG A 99 -1.38 -1.41 12.49
C ARG A 99 -0.08 -0.84 13.05
N ARG A 100 -0.20 0.34 13.69
CA ARG A 100 0.56 0.77 14.88
C ARG A 100 2.10 0.76 14.79
N PHE A 101 2.67 1.73 14.07
CA PHE A 101 3.87 2.40 14.57
C PHE A 101 3.37 3.56 15.45
N LEU A 102 3.85 3.62 16.69
CA LEU A 102 3.25 4.39 17.78
C LEU A 102 2.96 5.86 17.47
N GLY A 103 1.69 6.24 17.61
CA GLY A 103 1.32 7.43 18.36
C GLY A 103 1.50 8.78 17.69
N GLN A 104 1.54 8.87 16.37
CA GLN A 104 1.22 10.11 15.67
C GLN A 104 0.29 9.80 14.51
N ASN A 105 -0.81 10.55 14.45
CA ASN A 105 -1.64 10.66 13.26
C ASN A 105 -0.73 10.94 12.06
N TYR A 106 -0.38 9.91 11.30
CA TYR A 106 0.11 10.08 9.92
C TYR A 106 -1.11 10.42 9.06
N ASN A 107 -1.77 11.51 9.45
CA ASN A 107 -2.36 12.44 8.53
C ASN A 107 -1.20 12.86 7.62
N HIS A 108 -1.04 12.19 6.47
CA HIS A 108 -0.79 12.96 5.28
C HIS A 108 -2.05 13.83 5.05
N GLN A 109 -2.23 14.82 5.92
CA GLN A 109 -2.88 16.05 5.55
C GLN A 109 -1.89 16.67 4.59
N PHE A 110 -1.99 16.26 3.33
CA PHE A 110 -1.46 17.00 2.22
C PHE A 110 -2.12 18.38 2.33
N LEU A 111 -1.44 19.31 2.98
CA LEU A 111 -1.89 20.67 3.24
C LEU A 111 -1.95 21.51 1.96
N ASP A 112 -1.61 20.93 0.81
CA ASP A 112 -1.84 21.55 -0.48
C ASP A 112 -3.19 21.13 -1.08
N PRO A 113 -4.01 22.10 -1.55
CA PRO A 113 -5.22 21.82 -2.29
C PRO A 113 -4.86 21.00 -3.53
N GLN A 114 -5.28 19.73 -3.51
CA GLN A 114 -5.02 18.75 -4.55
C GLN A 114 -5.49 19.28 -5.92
N PRO A 115 -4.69 19.16 -7.00
CA PRO A 115 -5.22 19.37 -8.33
C PRO A 115 -6.30 18.32 -8.61
N PRO A 116 -7.45 18.69 -9.22
CA PRO A 116 -8.56 17.77 -9.49
C PRO A 116 -8.19 16.63 -10.47
N ILE A 117 -6.99 16.69 -11.06
CA ILE A 117 -6.46 15.75 -12.06
C ILE A 117 -5.02 15.40 -11.64
N PRO A 118 -4.65 14.10 -11.57
CA PRO A 118 -3.26 13.70 -11.31
C PRO A 118 -2.30 14.26 -12.37
N ALA A 119 -1.05 14.54 -11.98
CA ALA A 119 -0.04 15.06 -12.90
C ALA A 119 0.23 14.08 -14.07
N PHE A 120 0.53 14.64 -15.25
CA PHE A 120 0.93 13.85 -16.41
C PHE A 120 2.26 13.13 -16.12
N GLY A 121 2.35 11.84 -16.48
CA GLY A 121 3.50 10.98 -16.13
C GLY A 121 3.33 10.18 -14.83
N CYS A 122 2.32 10.48 -14.01
CA CYS A 122 1.97 9.66 -12.86
C CYS A 122 1.08 8.48 -13.27
N ARG A 123 1.34 7.29 -12.72
CA ARG A 123 0.47 6.12 -12.89
C ARG A 123 -0.99 6.39 -12.47
N ALA A 124 -1.19 7.27 -11.49
CA ALA A 124 -2.52 7.73 -11.07
C ALA A 124 -3.34 8.36 -12.19
N TYR A 125 -2.70 9.00 -13.18
CA TYR A 125 -3.39 9.58 -14.33
C TYR A 125 -4.09 8.50 -15.18
N ALA A 126 -3.44 7.35 -15.39
CA ALA A 126 -4.05 6.22 -16.09
C ALA A 126 -5.30 5.70 -15.34
N TYR A 127 -5.27 5.68 -14.01
CA TYR A 127 -6.44 5.31 -13.20
C TYR A 127 -7.58 6.31 -13.30
N HIS A 128 -7.27 7.60 -13.40
CA HIS A 128 -8.26 8.65 -13.63
C HIS A 128 -8.93 8.47 -15.00
N LEU A 129 -8.15 8.24 -16.05
CA LEU A 129 -8.68 7.92 -17.38
C LEU A 129 -9.54 6.65 -17.39
N ALA A 130 -9.13 5.62 -16.65
CA ALA A 130 -9.91 4.40 -16.50
C ALA A 130 -11.28 4.67 -15.85
N GLN A 131 -11.35 5.56 -14.85
CA GLN A 131 -12.63 5.98 -14.26
C GLN A 131 -13.52 6.72 -15.26
N TYR A 132 -12.95 7.61 -16.09
CA TYR A 132 -13.72 8.29 -17.15
C TYR A 132 -14.28 7.28 -18.16
N TRP A 133 -13.43 6.38 -18.65
CA TRP A 133 -13.82 5.38 -19.62
C TRP A 133 -14.88 4.40 -19.08
N THR A 134 -14.66 3.81 -17.90
CA THR A 134 -15.60 2.85 -17.29
C THR A 134 -16.97 3.46 -16.95
N ASN A 135 -17.03 4.77 -16.70
CA ASN A 135 -18.28 5.46 -16.41
C ASN A 135 -18.99 6.04 -17.64
N ALA A 136 -18.41 5.95 -18.84
CA ALA A 136 -19.08 6.36 -20.06
C ALA A 136 -20.32 5.49 -20.32
N ASN A 137 -21.45 6.11 -20.71
CA ASN A 137 -22.71 5.39 -20.93
C ASN A 137 -22.58 4.26 -21.96
N SER A 138 -21.82 4.48 -23.03
CA SER A 138 -21.55 3.45 -24.05
C SER A 138 -20.84 2.24 -23.46
N VAL A 139 -19.82 2.45 -22.62
CA VAL A 139 -19.06 1.39 -21.96
C VAL A 139 -19.93 0.66 -20.94
N ARG A 140 -20.68 1.39 -20.12
CA ARG A 140 -21.61 0.78 -19.14
C ARG A 140 -22.68 -0.08 -19.82
N ASN A 141 -23.22 0.38 -20.95
CA ASN A 141 -24.18 -0.39 -21.74
C ASN A 141 -23.53 -1.66 -22.34
N ALA A 142 -22.30 -1.54 -22.87
CA ALA A 142 -21.56 -2.67 -23.43
C ALA A 142 -21.16 -3.71 -22.37
N LEU A 143 -20.91 -3.28 -21.13
CA LEU A 143 -20.66 -4.14 -19.97
C LEU A 143 -21.95 -4.64 -19.30
N HIS A 144 -23.12 -4.36 -19.91
CA HIS A 144 -24.45 -4.76 -19.42
C HIS A 144 -24.76 -4.26 -17.99
N ILE A 145 -24.22 -3.09 -17.60
CA ILE A 145 -24.55 -2.45 -16.33
C ILE A 145 -25.93 -1.81 -16.42
N GLN A 146 -26.89 -2.35 -15.66
CA GLN A 146 -28.25 -1.82 -15.59
C GLN A 146 -28.28 -0.38 -15.05
N LYS A 147 -29.09 0.49 -15.65
CA LYS A 147 -29.25 1.86 -15.14
C LYS A 147 -29.87 1.83 -13.74
N GLY A 148 -29.22 2.51 -12.79
CA GLY A 148 -29.66 2.57 -11.39
C GLY A 148 -29.16 1.43 -10.50
N SER A 149 -28.49 0.39 -11.02
CA SER A 149 -28.00 -0.72 -10.20
C SER A 149 -26.76 -0.35 -9.37
N ILE A 150 -25.80 0.35 -9.99
CA ILE A 150 -24.54 0.78 -9.38
C ILE A 150 -24.34 2.26 -9.69
N GLY A 151 -23.83 3.03 -8.72
CA GLY A 151 -23.45 4.43 -8.88
C GLY A 151 -22.26 4.62 -9.83
N LYS A 152 -21.45 5.68 -9.61
CA LYS A 152 -20.20 5.85 -10.36
C LYS A 152 -19.22 4.74 -9.98
N TRP A 153 -18.67 4.06 -10.97
CA TRP A 153 -17.60 3.10 -10.76
C TRP A 153 -16.37 3.83 -10.22
N GLN A 154 -15.72 3.21 -9.23
CA GLN A 154 -14.48 3.66 -8.63
C GLN A 154 -13.53 2.47 -8.52
N ARG A 155 -12.24 2.71 -8.74
CA ARG A 155 -11.21 1.65 -8.71
C ARG A 155 -11.05 1.02 -7.33
N CYS A 156 -11.07 1.85 -6.29
CA CYS A 156 -10.89 1.43 -4.91
C CYS A 156 -12.02 2.04 -4.07
N HIS A 157 -12.78 1.19 -3.39
CA HIS A 157 -13.82 1.61 -2.46
C HIS A 157 -13.30 1.39 -1.04
N PHE A 158 -12.69 2.43 -0.45
CA PHE A 158 -12.07 2.34 0.87
C PHE A 158 -13.09 2.27 2.03
N ASP A 159 -14.32 2.74 1.80
CA ASP A 159 -15.43 2.66 2.77
C ASP A 159 -16.11 1.26 2.76
N SER A 160 -15.42 0.22 2.27
CA SER A 160 -15.98 -1.12 2.16
C SER A 160 -16.12 -1.78 3.54
N PRO A 161 -17.23 -2.48 3.84
CA PRO A 161 -17.49 -3.03 5.17
C PRO A 161 -16.68 -4.30 5.49
N TYR A 162 -15.76 -4.74 4.62
CA TYR A 162 -15.00 -5.97 4.83
C TYR A 162 -13.84 -5.75 5.80
N SER A 163 -13.69 -6.67 6.76
CA SER A 163 -12.57 -6.72 7.70
C SER A 163 -11.54 -7.77 7.26
N TYR A 164 -10.29 -7.59 7.68
CA TYR A 164 -9.24 -8.60 7.51
C TYR A 164 -9.46 -9.73 8.53
N GLU A 165 -10.02 -10.84 8.07
CA GLU A 165 -10.27 -12.02 8.91
C GLU A 165 -9.03 -12.93 9.04
N ILE A 166 -8.18 -12.97 8.01
CA ILE A 166 -6.96 -13.77 7.97
C ILE A 166 -5.76 -12.81 8.12
N GLN A 167 -4.95 -13.04 9.16
CA GLN A 167 -3.77 -12.19 9.44
C GLN A 167 -2.48 -12.72 8.82
N SER A 168 -2.42 -14.03 8.58
CA SER A 168 -1.30 -14.71 7.95
C SER A 168 -1.82 -15.94 7.21
N SER A 169 -1.27 -16.23 6.03
CA SER A 169 -1.56 -17.44 5.26
C SER A 169 -0.48 -18.53 5.41
N PHE A 170 0.37 -18.43 6.44
CA PHE A 170 1.43 -19.40 6.78
C PHE A 170 1.16 -20.11 8.10
#